data_AF-A0A8C4WUK0-F1
#
_entry.id   AF-A0A8C4WUK0-F1
#
_cell.length_a   1.000
_cell.length_b   1.000
_cell.length_c   1.000
_cell.angle_alpha   90.00
_cell.angle_beta   90.00
_cell.angle_gamma   90.00
#
_symmetry.space_group_name_H-M   'P 1'
#
loop_
_entity.id
_entity.type
_entity.pdbx_description
1 polymer ?
#
loop_
_entity_poly.entity_id
_entity_poly.type
_entity_poly.pdbx_seq_one_letter_code
_entity_poly.pdbx_strand_id
1 'polypeptide(L)'
;GSPRPGDTEPAPLRSRHSAREGRLPAVLPGVRAVPHQRPLELQGPPGRLPLPTHPAHLCPGYSVRPVVPARRAELVAVAKAMHRERFGPEVQELFHLEREAALQAMQTGRPRGCWGYLWDCFCVGDLSKCFCGHLLREHQTRARVPCTVPSCKCQSFIFIPSRPEDVGEFWLRKRVGFDPSTWRATCRCKHSHEEHALTPALPCTGCWCVSFESNFLCAACDRRWEEHETFFETAETRRKGGRPYGTRSAGVHIPLRH
;
A
#
# COMPACT_ATOMS: atom_id res chain seq x y z
N GLY A 1 68.23 20.03 -18.49
CA GLY A 1 67.77 19.57 -17.17
C GLY A 1 66.54 20.35 -16.80
N SER A 2 65.45 19.66 -16.45
CA SER A 2 64.31 20.10 -15.64
C SER A 2 63.35 18.92 -15.47
N PRO A 3 62.60 18.83 -14.36
CA PRO A 3 62.20 17.57 -13.73
C PRO A 3 60.77 17.12 -14.06
N ARG A 4 60.50 15.82 -13.80
CA ARG A 4 59.15 15.26 -13.68
C ARG A 4 58.52 15.64 -12.33
N PRO A 5 57.21 15.93 -12.28
CA PRO A 5 56.36 15.61 -11.13
C PRO A 5 55.36 14.51 -11.54
N GLY A 6 55.09 13.47 -10.76
CA GLY A 6 55.00 13.43 -9.31
C GLY A 6 53.53 13.53 -8.93
N ASP A 7 52.96 12.40 -8.52
CA ASP A 7 51.55 12.14 -8.29
C ASP A 7 50.87 13.16 -7.35
N THR A 8 49.61 13.49 -7.63
CA THR A 8 48.75 14.20 -6.67
C THR A 8 47.39 13.54 -6.63
N GLU A 9 47.15 12.82 -5.53
CA GLU A 9 45.87 12.27 -5.12
C GLU A 9 44.88 13.42 -4.85
N PRO A 10 43.63 13.40 -5.35
CA PRO A 10 42.66 14.45 -5.06
C PRO A 10 42.00 14.26 -3.69
N ALA A 11 42.23 15.24 -2.81
CA ALA A 11 41.55 15.40 -1.53
C ALA A 11 40.02 15.56 -1.68
N PRO A 12 39.22 15.10 -0.69
CA PRO A 12 37.76 15.13 -0.79
C PRO A 12 37.19 16.55 -0.65
N LEU A 13 36.33 16.92 -1.60
CA LEU A 13 35.51 18.12 -1.59
C LEU A 13 34.56 18.12 -0.38
N ARG A 14 34.82 19.02 0.57
CA ARG A 14 33.89 19.43 1.62
C ARG A 14 32.71 20.18 0.99
N SER A 15 31.51 19.59 0.96
CA SER A 15 30.29 20.33 0.65
C SER A 15 29.81 21.07 1.89
N ARG A 16 29.67 22.38 1.74
CA ARG A 16 29.08 23.30 2.71
C ARG A 16 27.57 23.30 2.49
N HIS A 17 26.80 22.84 3.46
CA HIS A 17 25.43 23.34 3.65
C HIS A 17 25.20 23.57 5.14
N SER A 18 25.11 24.86 5.48
CA SER A 18 24.79 25.36 6.81
C SER A 18 23.48 24.79 7.32
N ALA A 19 23.53 24.25 8.53
CA ALA A 19 22.39 24.14 9.42
C ALA A 19 21.77 25.54 9.59
N ARG A 20 20.53 25.72 9.12
CA ARG A 20 19.66 26.79 9.60
C ARG A 20 18.93 26.22 10.81
N GLU A 21 19.40 26.58 11.99
CA GLU A 21 18.70 26.39 13.25
C GLU A 21 17.35 27.10 13.17
N GLY A 22 16.26 26.33 13.12
CA GLY A 22 14.90 26.82 13.25
C GLY A 22 14.66 27.28 14.68
N ARG A 23 14.82 28.58 14.91
CA ARG A 23 14.47 29.27 16.15
C ARG A 23 12.96 29.16 16.38
N LEU A 24 12.54 28.44 17.43
CA LEU A 24 11.17 28.40 17.94
C LEU A 24 10.73 29.83 18.32
N PRO A 25 9.52 30.28 17.94
CA PRO A 25 9.02 31.57 18.43
C PRO A 25 8.65 31.46 19.91
N ALA A 26 9.07 32.48 20.66
CA ALA A 26 8.82 32.65 22.08
C ALA A 26 7.31 32.75 22.37
N VAL A 27 6.88 32.03 23.40
CA VAL A 27 5.52 32.10 23.97
C VAL A 27 5.35 33.43 24.69
N LEU A 28 4.36 34.23 24.27
CA LEU A 28 3.96 35.46 24.95
C LEU A 28 3.23 35.13 26.27
N PRO A 29 3.52 35.81 27.39
CA PRO A 29 2.84 35.59 28.66
C PRO A 29 1.54 36.41 28.69
N GLY A 30 0.40 35.75 28.87
CA GLY A 30 -0.87 36.48 29.06
C GLY A 30 -2.11 35.72 28.63
N VAL A 31 -2.42 34.61 29.28
CA VAL A 31 -3.79 34.06 29.27
C VAL A 31 -4.16 33.76 30.70
N ARG A 32 -5.11 34.52 31.24
CA ARG A 32 -5.68 34.28 32.58
C ARG A 32 -6.36 32.92 32.59
N ALA A 33 -6.08 32.14 33.64
CA ALA A 33 -6.69 30.85 33.88
C ALA A 33 -8.22 30.98 33.92
N VAL A 34 -8.91 30.24 33.06
CA VAL A 34 -10.36 30.05 33.11
C VAL A 34 -10.65 29.07 34.25
N PRO A 35 -11.60 29.36 35.17
CA PRO A 35 -11.85 28.49 36.32
C PRO A 35 -12.41 27.14 35.86
N HIS A 36 -11.95 26.08 36.53
CA HIS A 36 -12.42 24.70 36.43
C HIS A 36 -13.96 24.65 36.38
N GLN A 37 -14.51 24.38 35.20
CA GLN A 37 -15.90 23.95 35.10
C GLN A 37 -15.99 22.51 35.60
N ARG A 38 -16.88 22.29 36.56
CA ARG A 38 -17.25 20.96 37.07
C ARG A 38 -17.72 20.10 35.89
N PRO A 39 -17.52 18.77 35.91
CA PRO A 39 -18.09 17.91 34.87
C PRO A 39 -19.60 18.10 34.85
N LEU A 40 -20.15 18.53 33.72
CA LEU A 40 -21.58 18.35 33.47
C LEU A 40 -21.81 16.84 33.43
N GLU A 41 -22.54 16.34 34.42
CA GLU A 41 -23.21 15.04 34.29
C GLU A 41 -24.08 15.11 33.03
N LEU A 42 -23.68 14.40 31.99
CA LEU A 42 -24.54 14.11 30.85
C LEU A 42 -25.68 13.24 31.36
N GLN A 43 -26.76 13.90 31.76
CA GLN A 43 -28.06 13.28 31.91
C GLN A 43 -28.38 12.63 30.57
N GLY A 44 -28.32 11.30 30.53
CA GLY A 44 -28.70 10.53 29.35
C GLY A 44 -30.13 10.89 28.93
N PRO A 45 -30.44 10.92 27.62
CA PRO A 45 -31.78 11.28 27.19
C PRO A 45 -32.81 10.28 27.74
N PRO A 46 -33.95 10.76 28.27
CA PRO A 46 -35.04 9.87 28.64
C PRO A 46 -35.71 9.36 27.37
N GLY A 47 -35.95 8.06 27.33
CA GLY A 47 -36.77 7.43 26.29
C GLY A 47 -35.97 6.82 25.15
N ARG A 48 -35.88 5.49 25.14
CA ARG A 48 -35.76 4.75 23.88
C ARG A 48 -37.01 5.06 23.07
N LEU A 49 -36.90 5.90 22.05
CA LEU A 49 -37.91 5.91 20.99
C LEU A 49 -37.94 4.49 20.38
N PRO A 50 -39.11 3.84 20.30
CA PRO A 50 -39.23 2.56 19.62
C PRO A 50 -38.74 2.74 18.19
N LEU A 51 -37.76 1.92 17.78
CA LEU A 51 -37.37 1.83 16.39
C LEU A 51 -38.63 1.48 15.58
N PRO A 52 -38.97 2.21 14.50
CA PRO A 52 -40.18 1.92 13.74
C PRO A 52 -40.11 0.49 13.21
N THR A 53 -41.00 -0.36 13.74
CA THR A 53 -41.18 -1.77 13.37
C THR A 53 -42.09 -1.96 12.14
N HIS A 54 -42.39 -0.89 11.40
CA HIS A 54 -43.20 -0.98 10.18
C HIS A 54 -42.33 -0.85 8.93
N PRO A 55 -42.55 -1.72 7.91
CA PRO A 55 -41.79 -1.69 6.67
C PRO A 55 -42.19 -0.44 5.89
N ALA A 56 -41.38 0.61 6.02
CA ALA A 56 -41.45 1.75 5.13
C ALA A 56 -41.24 1.25 3.70
N HIS A 57 -42.19 1.60 2.83
CA HIS A 57 -42.22 1.41 1.38
C HIS A 57 -40.82 1.19 0.77
N LEU A 58 -40.45 -0.07 0.58
CA LEU A 58 -39.23 -0.43 -0.13
C LEU A 58 -39.44 -0.07 -1.59
N CYS A 59 -38.53 0.73 -2.17
CA CYS A 59 -38.42 0.83 -3.62
C CYS A 59 -38.33 -0.60 -4.20
N PRO A 60 -39.15 -0.96 -5.20
CA PRO A 60 -39.10 -2.29 -5.80
C PRO A 60 -37.67 -2.60 -6.25
N GLY A 61 -37.05 -3.62 -5.64
CA GLY A 61 -35.68 -4.04 -5.93
C GLY A 61 -34.62 -3.71 -4.86
N TYR A 62 -34.95 -2.97 -3.80
CA TYR A 62 -34.00 -2.71 -2.70
C TYR A 62 -34.20 -3.69 -1.53
N SER A 63 -33.23 -4.58 -1.30
CA SER A 63 -33.22 -5.46 -0.12
C SER A 63 -32.59 -4.76 1.08
N VAL A 64 -33.36 -4.47 2.12
CA VAL A 64 -32.81 -3.97 3.40
C VAL A 64 -32.38 -5.17 4.25
N ARG A 65 -31.08 -5.24 4.61
CA ARG A 65 -30.59 -6.23 5.57
C ARG A 65 -30.88 -5.78 7.00
N PRO A 66 -31.38 -6.65 7.89
CA PRO A 66 -31.60 -6.28 9.29
C PRO A 66 -30.28 -5.89 9.97
N VAL A 67 -30.22 -4.67 10.49
CA VAL A 67 -29.06 -4.17 11.26
C VAL A 67 -29.02 -4.89 12.61
N VAL A 68 -27.98 -5.70 12.82
CA VAL A 68 -27.74 -6.38 14.10
C VAL A 68 -26.68 -5.59 14.86
N PRO A 69 -26.97 -5.11 16.08
CA PRO A 69 -25.98 -4.43 16.90
C PRO A 69 -24.81 -5.36 17.26
N ALA A 70 -23.58 -4.84 17.19
CA ALA A 70 -22.41 -5.57 17.64
C ALA A 70 -22.35 -5.63 19.17
N ARG A 71 -21.79 -6.72 19.70
CA ARG A 71 -21.58 -6.89 21.16
C ARG A 71 -20.55 -5.92 21.72
N ARG A 72 -19.67 -5.39 20.87
CA ARG A 72 -18.61 -4.43 21.20
C ARG A 72 -18.54 -3.38 20.11
N ALA A 73 -18.16 -2.16 20.47
CA ALA A 73 -17.98 -1.04 19.53
C ALA A 73 -16.63 -1.10 18.77
N GLU A 74 -15.97 -2.26 18.76
CA GLU A 74 -14.74 -2.50 17.99
C GLU A 74 -15.08 -2.78 16.52
N LEU A 75 -14.28 -2.24 15.59
CA LEU A 75 -14.53 -2.29 14.14
C LEU A 75 -14.81 -3.71 13.63
N VAL A 76 -14.05 -4.69 14.10
CA VAL A 76 -14.21 -6.09 13.68
C VAL A 76 -15.53 -6.68 14.19
N ALA A 77 -15.96 -6.37 15.41
CA ALA A 77 -17.24 -6.86 15.91
C ALA A 77 -18.42 -6.20 15.18
N VAL A 78 -18.30 -4.91 14.84
CA VAL A 78 -19.27 -4.20 13.99
C VAL A 78 -19.34 -4.84 12.62
N ALA A 79 -18.21 -5.05 11.95
CA ALA A 79 -18.18 -5.70 10.64
C ALA A 79 -18.71 -7.14 10.69
N LYS A 80 -18.37 -7.93 11.72
CA LYS A 80 -18.94 -9.27 11.94
C LYS A 80 -20.46 -9.22 12.14
N ALA A 81 -20.98 -8.24 12.86
CA ALA A 81 -22.43 -8.11 13.06
C ALA A 81 -23.16 -7.69 11.77
N MET A 82 -22.55 -6.84 10.94
CA MET A 82 -23.10 -6.40 9.66
C MET A 82 -23.05 -7.48 8.57
N HIS A 83 -21.93 -8.21 8.46
CA HIS A 83 -21.69 -9.18 7.38
C HIS A 83 -21.98 -10.63 7.79
N ARG A 84 -22.11 -10.91 9.10
CA ARG A 84 -22.45 -12.22 9.68
C ARG A 84 -21.57 -13.34 9.11
N GLU A 85 -22.16 -14.46 8.72
CA GLU A 85 -21.52 -15.60 8.05
C GLU A 85 -20.71 -15.22 6.80
N ARG A 86 -20.99 -14.08 6.13
CA ARG A 86 -20.19 -13.63 4.98
C ARG A 86 -18.92 -12.88 5.34
N PHE A 87 -18.76 -12.42 6.59
CA PHE A 87 -17.60 -11.64 7.02
C PHE A 87 -16.28 -12.39 6.75
N GLY A 88 -16.19 -13.65 7.18
CA GLY A 88 -14.99 -14.47 7.02
C GLY A 88 -14.60 -14.67 5.55
N PRO A 89 -15.50 -15.23 4.72
CA PRO A 89 -15.27 -15.42 3.29
C PRO A 89 -14.92 -14.11 2.56
N GLU A 90 -15.60 -13.00 2.84
CA GLU A 90 -15.34 -11.70 2.19
C GLU A 90 -13.96 -11.14 2.55
N VAL A 91 -13.53 -11.25 3.82
CA VAL A 91 -12.18 -10.86 4.25
C VAL A 91 -11.13 -11.76 3.63
N GLN A 92 -11.38 -13.07 3.59
CA GLN A 92 -10.45 -14.02 3.00
C GLN A 92 -10.28 -13.76 1.50
N GLU A 93 -11.37 -13.51 0.78
CA GLU A 93 -11.34 -13.13 -0.63
C GLU A 93 -10.59 -11.80 -0.86
N LEU A 94 -10.74 -10.82 0.03
CA LEU A 94 -10.05 -9.55 -0.10
C LEU A 94 -8.52 -9.68 -0.02
N PHE A 95 -8.04 -10.49 0.94
CA PHE A 95 -6.62 -10.57 1.28
C PHE A 95 -5.91 -11.85 0.81
N HIS A 96 -6.58 -12.79 0.12
CA HIS A 96 -5.96 -14.08 -0.22
C HIS A 96 -4.68 -13.93 -1.06
N LEU A 97 -4.69 -13.07 -2.09
CA LEU A 97 -3.51 -12.84 -2.94
C LEU A 97 -2.37 -12.17 -2.16
N GLU A 98 -2.68 -11.20 -1.30
CA GLU A 98 -1.68 -10.55 -0.47
C GLU A 98 -1.08 -11.53 0.54
N ARG A 99 -1.93 -12.37 1.16
CA ARG A 99 -1.51 -13.45 2.06
C ARG A 99 -0.61 -14.45 1.37
N GLU A 100 -0.99 -14.92 0.18
CA GLU A 100 -0.20 -15.86 -0.61
C GLU A 100 1.13 -15.23 -1.03
N ALA A 101 1.12 -14.00 -1.53
CA ALA A 101 2.32 -13.25 -1.88
C ALA A 101 3.22 -13.01 -0.67
N ALA A 102 2.67 -12.72 0.51
CA ALA A 102 3.43 -12.56 1.74
C ALA A 102 4.11 -13.88 2.16
N LEU A 103 3.39 -14.99 2.10
CA LEU A 103 3.95 -16.32 2.39
C LEU A 103 5.05 -16.71 1.40
N GLN A 104 4.89 -16.35 0.12
CA GLN A 104 5.92 -16.52 -0.90
C GLN A 104 7.12 -15.60 -0.61
N ALA A 105 6.90 -14.32 -0.33
CA ALA A 105 7.97 -13.36 -0.02
C ALA A 105 8.78 -13.78 1.22
N MET A 106 8.15 -14.36 2.24
CA MET A 106 8.85 -14.92 3.39
C MET A 106 9.80 -16.07 3.03
N GLN A 107 9.49 -16.84 1.98
CA GLN A 107 10.27 -17.99 1.52
C GLN A 107 11.32 -17.61 0.46
N THR A 108 10.94 -16.76 -0.50
CA THR A 108 11.73 -16.43 -1.69
C THR A 108 12.34 -15.04 -1.66
N GLY A 109 11.94 -14.19 -0.71
CA GLY A 109 12.42 -12.81 -0.54
C GLY A 109 12.00 -11.84 -1.64
N ARG A 110 10.74 -11.88 -2.11
CA ARG A 110 10.27 -11.04 -3.23
C ARG A 110 9.28 -9.93 -2.82
N PRO A 111 9.72 -8.85 -2.18
CA PRO A 111 8.87 -7.71 -1.86
C PRO A 111 8.96 -6.57 -2.91
N ARG A 112 8.06 -5.60 -2.78
CA ARG A 112 8.22 -4.28 -3.38
C ARG A 112 8.10 -3.21 -2.31
N GLY A 113 9.04 -2.29 -2.27
CA GLY A 113 9.16 -1.30 -1.20
C GLY A 113 9.42 0.10 -1.73
N CYS A 114 9.16 1.09 -0.89
CA CYS A 114 9.55 2.48 -1.14
C CYS A 114 10.99 2.71 -0.67
N TRP A 115 11.73 3.54 -1.40
CA TRP A 115 13.01 4.07 -0.95
C TRP A 115 12.85 4.74 0.43
N GLY A 116 13.69 4.33 1.39
CA GLY A 116 13.66 4.87 2.76
C GLY A 116 12.65 4.23 3.72
N TYR A 117 11.96 3.14 3.33
CA TYR A 117 11.05 2.40 4.19
C TYR A 117 11.56 0.98 4.52
N LEU A 118 11.50 0.59 5.80
CA LEU A 118 11.97 -0.73 6.27
C LEU A 118 10.94 -1.85 6.04
N TRP A 119 9.68 -1.49 5.80
CA TRP A 119 8.58 -2.43 5.55
C TRP A 119 8.26 -2.54 4.06
N ASP A 120 7.81 -3.73 3.66
CA ASP A 120 7.38 -3.98 2.29
C ASP A 120 6.02 -3.31 2.07
N CYS A 121 5.90 -2.47 1.03
CA CYS A 121 4.67 -1.75 0.72
C CYS A 121 3.70 -2.61 -0.09
N PHE A 122 4.23 -3.53 -0.88
CA PHE A 122 3.44 -4.54 -1.59
C PHE A 122 4.13 -5.90 -1.43
N CYS A 123 3.33 -6.92 -1.11
CA CYS A 123 3.77 -8.30 -1.21
C CYS A 123 3.63 -8.74 -2.68
N VAL A 124 4.76 -9.02 -3.34
CA VAL A 124 4.78 -9.44 -4.75
C VAL A 124 4.89 -10.96 -4.82
N GLY A 125 3.92 -11.59 -5.45
CA GLY A 125 3.83 -13.03 -5.62
C GLY A 125 3.79 -13.45 -7.08
N ASP A 126 3.73 -14.75 -7.31
CA ASP A 126 3.70 -15.35 -8.65
C ASP A 126 2.50 -14.90 -9.52
N LEU A 127 1.42 -14.48 -8.86
CA LEU A 127 0.20 -13.94 -9.47
C LEU A 127 0.22 -12.42 -9.64
N SER A 128 1.27 -11.73 -9.20
CA SER A 128 1.40 -10.29 -9.38
C SER A 128 1.68 -9.95 -10.83
N LYS A 129 1.06 -8.87 -11.32
CA LYS A 129 1.17 -8.42 -12.71
C LYS A 129 2.40 -7.53 -12.91
N CYS A 130 3.11 -7.77 -13.99
CA CYS A 130 4.15 -6.90 -14.53
C CYS A 130 3.52 -5.81 -15.41
N PHE A 131 4.18 -4.67 -15.55
CA PHE A 131 3.80 -3.59 -16.46
C PHE A 131 3.62 -4.08 -17.91
N CYS A 132 4.27 -5.18 -18.31
CA CYS A 132 4.07 -5.80 -19.62
C CYS A 132 2.75 -6.59 -19.78
N GLY A 133 1.95 -6.69 -18.71
CA GLY A 133 0.68 -7.42 -18.68
C GLY A 133 0.78 -8.86 -18.17
N HIS A 134 1.98 -9.46 -18.18
CA HIS A 134 2.22 -10.85 -17.76
C HIS A 134 2.46 -10.99 -16.25
N LEU A 135 2.34 -12.21 -15.74
CA LEU A 135 2.48 -12.54 -14.33
C LEU A 135 3.93 -12.81 -13.95
N LEU A 136 4.29 -12.62 -12.68
CA LEU A 136 5.66 -12.90 -12.21
C LEU A 136 6.10 -14.34 -12.48
N ARG A 137 5.20 -15.33 -12.40
CA ARG A 137 5.51 -16.73 -12.76
C ARG A 137 5.90 -16.94 -14.22
N GLU A 138 5.54 -15.99 -15.09
CA GLU A 138 5.88 -15.95 -16.51
C GLU A 138 7.15 -15.11 -16.75
N HIS A 139 7.90 -14.81 -15.69
CA HIS A 139 9.23 -14.23 -15.75
C HIS A 139 10.27 -15.20 -15.18
N GLN A 140 11.51 -15.09 -15.67
CA GLN A 140 12.62 -15.92 -15.23
C GLN A 140 13.13 -15.49 -13.84
N THR A 141 13.56 -16.41 -12.98
CA THR A 141 13.97 -16.09 -11.59
C THR A 141 15.42 -15.59 -11.43
N ARG A 142 16.07 -15.12 -12.50
CA ARG A 142 17.49 -14.70 -12.53
C ARG A 142 17.65 -13.17 -12.49
N ALA A 143 18.89 -12.68 -12.45
CA ALA A 143 19.28 -11.29 -12.15
C ALA A 143 18.47 -10.14 -12.77
N ARG A 144 17.90 -10.29 -13.98
CA ARG A 144 17.07 -9.25 -14.61
C ARG A 144 15.57 -9.55 -14.61
N VAL A 145 15.17 -10.78 -14.32
CA VAL A 145 13.77 -11.24 -14.31
C VAL A 145 13.01 -10.92 -15.61
N PRO A 146 13.52 -11.32 -16.81
CA PRO A 146 12.86 -11.08 -18.08
C PRO A 146 11.60 -11.93 -18.24
N CYS A 147 10.65 -11.44 -19.04
CA CYS A 147 9.43 -12.18 -19.38
C CYS A 147 9.76 -13.35 -20.33
N THR A 148 9.14 -14.51 -20.10
CA THR A 148 9.33 -15.73 -20.91
C THR A 148 8.18 -15.97 -21.90
N VAL A 149 7.12 -15.15 -21.85
CA VAL A 149 6.00 -15.26 -22.81
C VAL A 149 6.51 -14.94 -24.22
N PRO A 150 6.23 -15.80 -25.22
CA PRO A 150 6.63 -15.56 -26.60
C PRO A 150 6.24 -14.16 -27.08
N SER A 151 7.11 -13.50 -27.83
CA SER A 151 6.95 -12.12 -28.36
C SER A 151 6.99 -10.97 -27.35
N CYS A 152 7.03 -11.23 -26.05
CA CYS A 152 7.21 -10.18 -25.05
C CYS A 152 8.68 -9.68 -25.03
N LYS A 153 8.88 -8.36 -25.14
CA LYS A 153 10.22 -7.72 -25.10
C LYS A 153 10.62 -7.23 -23.70
N CYS A 154 9.86 -7.60 -22.68
CA CYS A 154 10.04 -7.14 -21.31
C CYS A 154 11.31 -7.75 -20.69
N GLN A 155 12.28 -6.91 -20.35
CA GLN A 155 13.59 -7.33 -19.85
C GLN A 155 13.65 -7.48 -18.33
N SER A 156 12.69 -6.90 -17.62
CA SER A 156 12.60 -6.98 -16.17
C SER A 156 11.18 -6.94 -15.66
N PHE A 157 10.94 -7.60 -14.53
CA PHE A 157 9.66 -7.54 -13.86
C PHE A 157 9.45 -6.17 -13.20
N ILE A 158 8.44 -5.44 -13.65
CA ILE A 158 8.06 -4.13 -13.14
C ILE A 158 6.65 -4.28 -12.55
N PHE A 159 6.54 -4.51 -11.25
CA PHE A 159 5.23 -4.71 -10.61
C PHE A 159 4.26 -3.55 -10.88
N ILE A 160 3.06 -3.84 -11.36
CA ILE A 160 1.95 -2.90 -11.44
C ILE A 160 0.76 -3.47 -10.66
N PRO A 161 0.09 -2.68 -9.80
CA PRO A 161 -1.19 -3.08 -9.21
C PRO A 161 -2.17 -3.51 -10.29
N SER A 162 -2.89 -4.60 -10.05
CA SER A 162 -3.80 -5.19 -11.04
C SER A 162 -5.25 -5.21 -10.58
N ARG A 163 -5.47 -4.85 -9.31
CA ARG A 163 -6.79 -4.76 -8.70
C ARG A 163 -6.89 -3.47 -7.87
N PRO A 164 -8.11 -2.92 -7.70
CA PRO A 164 -8.29 -1.72 -6.89
C PRO A 164 -7.90 -1.92 -5.42
N GLU A 165 -8.01 -3.14 -4.89
CA GLU A 165 -7.62 -3.48 -3.52
C GLU A 165 -6.13 -3.29 -3.27
N ASP A 166 -5.30 -3.58 -4.29
CA ASP A 166 -3.85 -3.45 -4.21
C ASP A 166 -3.44 -2.00 -3.90
N VAL A 167 -4.30 -1.02 -4.23
CA VAL A 167 -4.07 0.42 -4.02
C VAL A 167 -5.04 1.04 -3.01
N GLY A 168 -5.70 0.20 -2.21
CA GLY A 168 -6.62 0.65 -1.17
C GLY A 168 -8.00 1.09 -1.68
N GLU A 169 -8.29 1.01 -2.98
CA GLU A 169 -9.56 1.40 -3.60
C GLU A 169 -10.63 0.30 -3.55
N PHE A 170 -10.63 -0.55 -2.51
CA PHE A 170 -11.53 -1.70 -2.37
C PHE A 170 -13.03 -1.35 -2.45
N TRP A 171 -13.41 -0.09 -2.21
CA TRP A 171 -14.78 0.38 -2.35
C TRP A 171 -15.29 0.38 -3.79
N LEU A 172 -14.40 0.37 -4.80
CA LEU A 172 -14.80 0.33 -6.21
C LEU A 172 -15.63 -0.91 -6.54
N ARG A 173 -15.34 -2.07 -5.93
CA ARG A 173 -16.14 -3.30 -6.09
C ARG A 173 -17.60 -3.15 -5.71
N LYS A 174 -17.92 -2.19 -4.83
CA LYS A 174 -19.28 -1.97 -4.32
C LYS A 174 -20.09 -1.05 -5.23
N ARG A 175 -19.47 -0.45 -6.26
CA ARG A 175 -20.18 0.40 -7.22
C ARG A 175 -21.00 -0.46 -8.18
N VAL A 176 -22.23 -0.02 -8.42
CA VAL A 176 -23.12 -0.67 -9.39
C VAL A 176 -22.47 -0.60 -10.77
N GLY A 177 -22.43 -1.75 -11.47
CA GLY A 177 -21.84 -1.85 -12.81
C GLY A 177 -20.31 -1.85 -12.86
N PHE A 178 -19.62 -1.89 -11.72
CA PHE A 178 -18.16 -2.03 -11.72
C PHE A 178 -17.75 -3.47 -12.04
N ASP A 179 -16.94 -3.64 -13.08
CA ASP A 179 -16.31 -4.91 -13.44
C ASP A 179 -14.83 -4.90 -13.06
N PRO A 180 -14.41 -5.66 -12.02
CA PRO A 180 -13.00 -5.76 -11.62
C PRO A 180 -12.06 -6.19 -12.75
N SER A 181 -12.55 -6.95 -13.74
CA SER A 181 -11.71 -7.46 -14.85
C SER A 181 -11.25 -6.35 -15.81
N THR A 182 -11.96 -5.22 -15.83
CA THR A 182 -11.65 -4.06 -16.68
C THR A 182 -10.80 -3.02 -15.98
N TRP A 183 -10.58 -3.15 -14.65
CA TRP A 183 -9.76 -2.20 -13.92
C TRP A 183 -8.31 -2.25 -14.40
N ARG A 184 -7.71 -1.07 -14.54
CA ARG A 184 -6.30 -0.88 -14.89
C ARG A 184 -5.72 0.22 -14.03
N ALA A 185 -4.49 0.04 -13.57
CA ALA A 185 -3.72 1.13 -12.99
C ALA A 185 -3.57 2.27 -14.02
N THR A 186 -3.97 3.48 -13.63
CA THR A 186 -3.94 4.67 -14.50
C THR A 186 -2.83 5.63 -14.13
N CYS A 187 -2.24 6.26 -15.15
CA CYS A 187 -1.35 7.40 -15.00
C CYS A 187 -2.15 8.68 -14.71
N ARG A 188 -1.51 9.73 -14.20
CA ARG A 188 -2.07 11.09 -14.06
C ARG A 188 -2.58 11.66 -15.38
N CYS A 189 -2.00 11.25 -16.51
CA CYS A 189 -2.50 11.58 -17.85
C CYS A 189 -3.83 10.88 -18.22
N LYS A 190 -4.39 10.07 -17.30
CA LYS A 190 -5.66 9.32 -17.40
C LYS A 190 -5.65 8.12 -18.32
N HIS A 191 -4.56 7.87 -19.04
CA HIS A 191 -4.35 6.62 -19.75
C HIS A 191 -3.93 5.49 -18.80
N SER A 192 -4.24 4.26 -19.19
CA SER A 192 -3.86 3.05 -18.46
C SER A 192 -2.36 2.77 -18.60
N HIS A 193 -1.80 1.97 -17.69
CA HIS A 193 -0.41 1.50 -17.82
C HIS A 193 -0.15 0.72 -19.12
N GLU A 194 -1.16 0.10 -19.72
CA GLU A 194 -1.04 -0.64 -20.98
C GLU A 194 -0.80 0.30 -22.17
N GLU A 195 -1.15 1.58 -22.04
CA GLU A 195 -0.90 2.63 -23.03
C GLU A 195 0.46 3.31 -22.85
N HIS A 196 1.31 2.78 -21.96
CA HIS A 196 2.67 3.26 -21.73
C HIS A 196 3.70 2.26 -22.25
N ALA A 197 4.73 2.76 -22.94
CA ALA A 197 5.75 1.92 -23.54
C ALA A 197 6.72 1.37 -22.49
N LEU A 198 7.18 0.12 -22.63
CA LEU A 198 8.16 -0.53 -21.74
C LEU A 198 9.60 -0.03 -21.97
N THR A 199 9.84 1.27 -21.78
CA THR A 199 11.16 1.91 -21.78
C THR A 199 11.45 2.53 -20.40
N PRO A 200 12.69 2.92 -20.05
CA PRO A 200 13.04 3.34 -18.68
C PRO A 200 12.17 4.42 -18.04
N ALA A 201 11.59 5.34 -18.83
CA ALA A 201 10.69 6.38 -18.33
C ALA A 201 9.20 5.95 -18.35
N LEU A 202 8.85 4.89 -19.08
CA LEU A 202 7.48 4.46 -19.35
C LEU A 202 6.62 5.60 -19.94
N PRO A 203 6.96 6.18 -21.10
CA PRO A 203 6.20 7.26 -21.71
C PRO A 203 4.86 6.76 -22.24
N CYS A 204 3.86 7.64 -22.22
CA CYS A 204 2.54 7.35 -22.78
C CYS A 204 2.61 7.34 -24.32
N THR A 205 1.87 6.43 -24.94
CA THR A 205 1.74 6.32 -26.39
C THR A 205 0.55 7.11 -26.95
N GLY A 206 -0.41 7.48 -26.10
CA GLY A 206 -1.62 8.25 -26.47
C GLY A 206 -1.52 9.76 -26.26
N CYS A 207 -0.50 10.26 -25.57
CA CYS A 207 -0.31 11.71 -25.30
C CYS A 207 1.14 12.08 -25.00
N TRP A 208 1.41 13.36 -24.74
CA TRP A 208 2.75 13.90 -24.45
C TRP A 208 3.30 13.60 -23.04
N CYS A 209 2.69 12.66 -22.32
CA CYS A 209 3.14 12.26 -20.99
C CYS A 209 4.46 11.47 -21.11
N VAL A 210 5.55 12.05 -20.60
CA VAL A 210 6.91 11.52 -20.78
C VAL A 210 7.27 10.39 -19.82
N SER A 211 6.50 10.23 -18.74
CA SER A 211 6.72 9.16 -17.76
C SER A 211 5.43 8.71 -17.08
N PHE A 212 5.37 7.44 -16.69
CA PHE A 212 4.25 6.93 -15.91
C PHE A 212 4.27 7.51 -14.49
N GLU A 213 3.31 8.38 -14.18
CA GLU A 213 3.05 8.89 -12.83
C GLU A 213 1.72 8.35 -12.34
N SER A 214 1.73 7.56 -11.27
CA SER A 214 0.50 6.95 -10.76
C SER A 214 -0.57 7.96 -10.36
N ASN A 215 -1.80 7.74 -10.80
CA ASN A 215 -2.98 8.52 -10.36
C ASN A 215 -3.51 8.05 -8.99
N PHE A 216 -2.96 6.97 -8.45
CA PHE A 216 -3.26 6.40 -7.14
C PHE A 216 -2.07 6.59 -6.19
N LEU A 217 -2.29 6.33 -4.90
CA LEU A 217 -1.24 6.29 -3.88
C LEU A 217 -1.08 4.87 -3.35
N CYS A 218 0.10 4.54 -2.84
CA CYS A 218 0.32 3.29 -2.13
C CYS A 218 -0.47 3.29 -0.82
N ALA A 219 -1.32 2.28 -0.60
CA ALA A 219 -2.12 2.17 0.62
C ALA A 219 -1.30 1.95 1.90
N ALA A 220 -0.04 1.54 1.79
CA ALA A 220 0.83 1.28 2.94
C ALA A 220 1.66 2.50 3.38
N CYS A 221 2.03 3.40 2.45
CA CYS A 221 2.96 4.50 2.75
C CYS A 221 2.56 5.86 2.17
N ASP A 222 1.39 5.95 1.50
CA ASP A 222 0.84 7.17 0.88
C ASP A 222 1.71 7.83 -0.21
N ARG A 223 2.79 7.19 -0.64
CA ARG A 223 3.67 7.66 -1.72
C ARG A 223 3.21 7.17 -3.09
N ARG A 224 3.76 7.78 -4.14
CA ARG A 224 3.46 7.41 -5.52
C ARG A 224 4.09 6.07 -5.89
N TRP A 225 3.45 5.34 -6.80
CA TRP A 225 3.93 4.03 -7.28
C TRP A 225 5.35 4.09 -7.85
N GLU A 226 5.70 5.16 -8.55
CA GLU A 226 7.01 5.37 -9.18
C GLU A 226 8.13 5.62 -8.16
N GLU A 227 7.80 5.93 -6.89
CA GLU A 227 8.78 5.99 -5.79
C GLU A 227 9.11 4.59 -5.21
N HIS A 228 8.51 3.53 -5.75
CA HIS A 228 8.69 2.16 -5.28
C HIS A 228 9.55 1.34 -6.23
N GLU A 229 10.49 0.61 -5.66
CA GLU A 229 11.32 -0.35 -6.36
C GLU A 229 10.90 -1.79 -6.04
N THR A 230 10.93 -2.64 -7.05
CA THR A 230 10.76 -4.08 -6.87
C THR A 230 12.14 -4.71 -6.74
N PHE A 231 12.40 -5.38 -5.61
CA PHE A 231 13.68 -6.01 -5.35
C PHE A 231 13.51 -7.49 -5.05
N PHE A 232 14.49 -8.28 -5.48
CA PHE A 232 14.54 -9.72 -5.26
C PHE A 232 15.63 -10.00 -4.23
N GLU A 233 15.22 -10.12 -2.98
CA GLU A 233 16.06 -10.46 -1.85
C GLU A 233 16.05 -11.98 -1.60
N THR A 234 17.03 -12.47 -0.84
CA THR A 234 16.97 -13.80 -0.25
C THR A 234 16.58 -13.68 1.22
N ALA A 235 16.15 -14.77 1.86
CA ALA A 235 15.94 -14.80 3.31
C ALA A 235 17.21 -14.35 4.07
N GLU A 236 18.40 -14.63 3.53
CA GLU A 236 19.66 -14.20 4.12
C GLU A 236 19.89 -12.69 4.00
N THR A 237 19.62 -12.08 2.85
CA THR A 237 19.76 -10.62 2.69
C THR A 237 18.76 -9.88 3.56
N ARG A 238 17.54 -10.41 3.72
CA ARG A 238 16.55 -9.86 4.67
C ARG A 238 17.03 -9.94 6.11
N ARG A 239 17.56 -11.09 6.53
CA ARG A 239 18.15 -11.26 7.87
C ARG A 239 19.29 -10.26 8.11
N LYS A 240 20.22 -10.12 7.15
CA LYS A 240 21.34 -9.17 7.23
C LYS A 240 20.85 -7.71 7.30
N GLY A 241 19.77 -7.39 6.59
CA GLY A 241 19.15 -6.06 6.58
C GLY A 241 18.16 -5.80 7.73
N GLY A 242 18.00 -6.72 8.69
CA GLY A 242 17.04 -6.57 9.80
C GLY A 242 15.57 -6.56 9.38
N ARG A 243 15.25 -7.04 8.18
CA ARG A 243 13.88 -7.15 7.65
C ARG A 243 13.25 -8.47 8.08
N PRO A 244 11.90 -8.56 8.22
CA PRO A 244 11.23 -9.81 8.56
C PRO A 244 11.61 -10.94 7.58
N TYR A 245 11.97 -12.10 8.13
CA TYR A 245 12.29 -13.32 7.38
C TYR A 245 11.71 -14.53 8.12
N GLY A 246 11.25 -15.54 7.38
CA GLY A 246 10.59 -16.70 7.99
C GLY A 246 11.59 -17.64 8.67
N THR A 247 11.61 -17.68 10.00
CA THR A 247 11.94 -18.92 10.72
C THR A 247 10.70 -19.81 10.65
N ARG A 248 10.84 -21.09 10.26
CA ARG A 248 9.78 -22.09 10.49
C ARG A 248 9.30 -21.93 11.93
N SER A 249 8.00 -21.72 12.10
CA SER A 249 7.37 -21.26 13.33
C SER A 249 7.88 -22.00 14.57
N ALA A 250 8.66 -21.31 15.41
CA ALA A 250 8.62 -21.49 16.85
C ALA A 250 7.93 -20.24 17.40
N GLY A 251 6.85 -20.43 18.15
CA GLY A 251 5.87 -19.40 18.51
C GLY A 251 6.50 -18.07 18.92
N VAL A 252 6.15 -17.00 18.22
CA VAL A 252 6.49 -15.64 18.62
C VAL A 252 5.55 -15.26 19.77
N HIS A 253 6.06 -15.35 20.99
CA HIS A 253 5.47 -14.71 22.15
C HIS A 253 5.66 -13.20 21.97
N ILE A 254 4.58 -12.46 21.69
CA ILE A 254 4.58 -11.00 21.67
C ILE A 254 4.57 -10.54 23.13
N PRO A 255 5.62 -9.89 23.66
CA PRO A 255 5.55 -9.33 24.99
C PRO A 255 4.62 -8.11 24.94
N LEU A 256 3.46 -8.23 25.59
CA LEU A 256 2.63 -7.09 25.93
C LEU A 256 3.46 -6.21 26.87
N ARG A 257 3.77 -4.98 26.42
CA ARG A 257 4.29 -3.95 27.33
C ARG A 257 3.12 -3.52 28.21
N HIS A 258 3.32 -3.63 29.53
CA HIS A 258 2.45 -3.09 30.56
C HIS A 258 2.49 -1.56 30.58
#